data_AF-A0A2E3XNQ9-F1
#
_entry.id   AF-A0A2E3XNQ9-F1
#
_cell.length_a   1.000
_cell.length_b   1.000
_cell.length_c   1.000
_cell.angle_alpha   90.00
_cell.angle_beta   90.00
_cell.angle_gamma   90.00
#
_symmetry.space_group_name_H-M   'P 1'
#
loop_
_entity.id
_entity.type
_entity.pdbx_description
1 polymer ?
#
loop_
_entity_poly.entity_id
_entity_poly.type
_entity_poly.pdbx_seq_one_letter_code
_entity_poly.pdbx_strand_id
1 'polypeptide(L)'
;MPYFVLAIVALIIGNYFFAPKEIFFKNQCKLQAKGSCTLDHQDYRLIFTLSPLPISPLEPLHYEAQFIDLQENKKITEATVTLRILGHDMTMPEELLFPLVNGEDSKTSFEATKTFPTCTEKLMIWRLYLTATLPDSTILKTTFDLQVVKPKLKI
;
A
#
# COMPACT_ATOMS: atom_id res chain seq x y z
N MET A 1 -43.56 7.05 20.67
CA MET A 1 -42.85 5.91 20.05
C MET A 1 -42.39 6.09 18.60
N PRO A 2 -43.06 6.82 17.68
CA PRO A 2 -42.62 6.88 16.27
C PRO A 2 -41.27 7.61 16.07
N TYR A 3 -40.96 8.60 16.91
CA TYR A 3 -39.70 9.35 16.86
C TYR A 3 -38.46 8.49 17.17
N PHE A 4 -38.61 7.45 17.97
CA PHE A 4 -37.49 6.57 18.34
C PHE A 4 -37.11 5.65 17.17
N VAL A 5 -38.10 5.15 16.44
CA VAL A 5 -37.89 4.36 15.21
C VAL A 5 -37.27 5.23 14.13
N LEU A 6 -37.73 6.47 13.97
CA LEU A 6 -37.15 7.42 13.01
C LEU A 6 -35.68 7.74 13.32
N ALA A 7 -35.34 7.92 14.60
CA ALA A 7 -33.96 8.18 15.03
C ALA A 7 -33.03 6.99 14.78
N ILE A 8 -33.50 5.76 15.02
CA ILE A 8 -32.74 4.54 14.73
C ILE A 8 -32.51 4.37 13.23
N VAL A 9 -33.53 4.58 12.40
CA VAL A 9 -33.41 4.51 10.94
C VAL A 9 -32.46 5.59 10.41
N ALA A 10 -32.53 6.81 10.94
CA ALA A 10 -31.59 7.88 10.58
C ALA A 10 -30.15 7.56 11.01
N LEU A 11 -29.94 6.93 12.17
CA LEU A 11 -28.63 6.47 12.63
C LEU A 11 -28.05 5.35 11.75
N ILE A 12 -28.88 4.39 11.35
CA ILE A 12 -28.46 3.27 10.48
C ILE A 12 -28.13 3.80 9.08
N ILE A 13 -28.99 4.65 8.51
CA ILE A 13 -28.77 5.28 7.21
C ILE A 13 -27.52 6.16 7.27
N GLY A 14 -27.39 6.99 8.29
CA GLY A 14 -26.20 7.81 8.52
C GLY A 14 -24.93 6.96 8.53
N ASN A 15 -24.87 5.92 9.37
CA ASN A 15 -23.70 5.04 9.41
C ASN A 15 -23.40 4.35 8.07
N TYR A 16 -24.42 4.01 7.27
CA TYR A 16 -24.20 3.36 5.98
C TYR A 16 -23.63 4.31 4.92
N PHE A 17 -24.00 5.60 4.96
CA PHE A 17 -23.48 6.62 4.04
C PHE A 17 -22.16 7.24 4.50
N PHE A 18 -21.88 7.25 5.81
CA PHE A 18 -20.65 7.82 6.39
C PHE A 18 -19.58 6.78 6.73
N ALA A 19 -19.84 5.48 6.52
CA ALA A 19 -18.80 4.47 6.66
C ALA A 19 -17.74 4.65 5.56
N PRO A 20 -16.44 4.58 5.89
CA PRO A 20 -15.37 4.70 4.91
C PRO A 20 -15.51 3.59 3.86
N LYS A 21 -15.53 3.98 2.58
CA LYS A 21 -15.62 3.06 1.45
C LYS A 21 -14.28 2.34 1.30
N GLU A 22 -14.26 1.02 1.42
CA GLU A 22 -13.05 0.23 1.20
C GLU A 22 -13.00 -0.33 -0.23
N ILE A 23 -11.86 -0.15 -0.90
CA ILE A 23 -11.61 -0.64 -2.26
C ILE A 23 -10.34 -1.49 -2.27
N PHE A 24 -10.47 -2.72 -2.75
CA PHE A 24 -9.35 -3.64 -2.87
C PHE A 24 -8.92 -3.79 -4.34
N PHE A 25 -7.68 -3.40 -4.64
CA PHE A 25 -7.08 -3.68 -5.94
C PHE A 25 -6.61 -5.14 -5.98
N LYS A 26 -7.20 -5.93 -6.86
CA LYS A 26 -6.72 -7.29 -7.11
C LYS A 26 -5.36 -7.22 -7.80
N ASN A 27 -4.33 -7.77 -7.15
CA ASN A 27 -3.01 -7.88 -7.76
C ASN A 27 -3.06 -8.82 -8.98
N GLN A 28 -2.72 -8.28 -10.16
CA GLN A 28 -2.66 -9.03 -11.43
C GLN A 28 -1.30 -8.88 -12.13
N CYS A 29 -0.31 -8.26 -11.48
CA CYS A 29 0.93 -7.85 -12.11
C CYS A 29 2.16 -8.56 -11.52
N LYS A 30 3.20 -8.72 -12.34
CA LYS A 30 4.51 -9.24 -11.91
C LYS A 30 5.42 -8.09 -11.48
N LEU A 31 5.10 -7.43 -10.36
CA LEU A 31 5.85 -6.28 -9.82
C LEU A 31 7.37 -6.54 -9.79
N GLN A 32 7.78 -7.71 -9.28
CA GLN A 32 9.18 -8.07 -9.14
C GLN A 32 9.94 -8.24 -10.47
N ALA A 33 9.25 -8.55 -11.57
CA ALA A 33 9.89 -8.73 -12.87
C ALA A 33 10.16 -7.40 -13.59
N LYS A 34 9.36 -6.37 -13.30
CA LYS A 34 9.40 -5.08 -14.02
C LYS A 34 9.82 -3.90 -13.14
N GLY A 35 9.81 -4.06 -11.81
CA GLY A 35 10.01 -2.98 -10.86
C GLY A 35 8.83 -2.01 -10.80
N SER A 36 7.77 -2.26 -11.55
CA SER A 36 6.57 -1.43 -11.56
C SER A 36 5.31 -2.25 -11.82
N CYS A 37 4.19 -1.74 -11.34
CA CYS A 37 2.88 -2.32 -11.48
C CYS A 37 1.81 -1.25 -11.57
N THR A 38 0.91 -1.37 -12.55
CA THR A 38 -0.30 -0.55 -12.65
C THR A 38 -1.51 -1.43 -12.35
N LEU A 39 -2.34 -1.01 -11.40
CA LEU A 39 -3.58 -1.66 -10.99
C LEU A 39 -4.74 -0.71 -11.23
N ASP A 40 -5.74 -1.17 -11.99
CA ASP A 40 -6.95 -0.42 -12.29
C ASP A 40 -8.15 -1.00 -11.52
N HIS A 41 -8.94 -0.13 -10.91
CA HIS A 41 -10.26 -0.38 -10.36
C HIS A 41 -11.20 0.68 -10.92
N GLN A 42 -12.50 0.37 -11.08
CA GLN A 42 -13.51 1.20 -11.78
C GLN A 42 -13.27 2.72 -11.76
N ASP A 43 -13.05 3.29 -10.58
CA ASP A 43 -12.87 4.73 -10.36
C ASP A 43 -11.42 5.18 -10.13
N TYR A 44 -10.48 4.26 -9.91
CA TYR A 44 -9.12 4.58 -9.45
C TYR A 44 -8.04 3.74 -10.13
N ARG A 45 -6.89 4.34 -10.34
CA ARG A 45 -5.66 3.67 -10.79
C ARG A 45 -4.54 3.87 -9.78
N LEU A 46 -3.85 2.79 -9.46
CA LEU A 46 -2.63 2.77 -8.66
C LEU A 46 -1.44 2.41 -9.56
N ILE A 47 -0.41 3.25 -9.55
CA ILE A 47 0.90 2.94 -10.12
C ILE A 47 1.86 2.76 -8.95
N PHE A 48 2.45 1.57 -8.82
CA PHE A 48 3.39 1.23 -7.76
C PHE A 48 4.73 0.85 -8.37
N THR A 49 5.80 1.53 -7.98
CA THR A 49 7.18 1.30 -8.43
C THR A 49 8.03 0.86 -7.24
N LEU A 50 9.02 0.00 -7.49
CA LEU A 50 9.89 -0.57 -6.48
C LEU A 50 11.30 -0.82 -7.05
N SER A 51 12.31 -0.37 -6.33
CA SER A 51 13.73 -0.53 -6.68
C SER A 51 14.59 -0.62 -5.41
N PRO A 52 15.81 -1.18 -5.45
CA PRO A 52 16.43 -1.88 -6.58
C PRO A 52 15.87 -3.29 -6.80
N LEU A 53 16.16 -3.85 -7.98
CA LEU A 53 15.92 -5.26 -8.32
C LEU A 53 17.26 -5.95 -8.67
N PRO A 54 17.48 -7.21 -8.25
CA PRO A 54 16.63 -8.00 -7.37
C PRO A 54 16.65 -7.48 -5.92
N ILE A 55 15.56 -7.72 -5.19
CA ILE A 55 15.40 -7.21 -3.81
C ILE A 55 16.39 -7.93 -2.89
N SER A 56 17.14 -7.15 -2.13
CA SER A 56 18.11 -7.62 -1.13
C SER A 56 17.75 -7.04 0.24
N PRO A 57 17.87 -7.81 1.33
CA PRO A 57 17.66 -7.27 2.68
C PRO A 57 18.79 -6.34 3.12
N LEU A 58 19.94 -6.38 2.44
CA LEU A 58 21.10 -5.53 2.72
C LEU A 58 21.04 -4.18 2.02
N GLU A 59 20.17 -4.06 1.01
CA GLU A 59 20.04 -2.83 0.24
C GLU A 59 18.78 -2.08 0.67
N PRO A 60 18.85 -0.74 0.75
CA PRO A 60 17.67 0.06 0.98
C PRO A 60 16.65 -0.15 -0.14
N LEU A 61 15.41 -0.50 0.24
CA LEU A 61 14.30 -0.62 -0.71
C LEU A 61 13.61 0.74 -0.86
N HIS A 62 13.58 1.25 -2.08
CA HIS A 62 12.83 2.42 -2.50
C HIS A 62 11.49 1.99 -3.12
N TYR A 63 10.43 2.69 -2.76
CA TYR A 63 9.09 2.45 -3.29
C TYR A 63 8.40 3.77 -3.59
N GLU A 64 7.63 3.76 -4.67
CA GLU A 64 6.89 4.90 -5.17
C GLU A 64 5.43 4.48 -5.38
N ALA A 65 4.48 5.25 -4.85
CA ALA A 65 3.06 5.06 -5.15
C ALA A 65 2.47 6.34 -5.76
N GLN A 66 1.71 6.19 -6.85
CA GLN A 66 0.90 7.24 -7.45
C GLN A 66 -0.55 6.77 -7.56
N PHE A 67 -1.48 7.61 -7.13
CA PHE A 67 -2.92 7.35 -7.22
C PHE A 67 -3.57 8.33 -8.19
N ILE A 68 -4.42 7.82 -9.06
CA ILE A 68 -5.11 8.59 -10.10
C ILE A 68 -6.61 8.33 -9.96
N ASP A 69 -7.39 9.39 -9.84
CA ASP A 69 -8.84 9.35 -10.00
C ASP A 69 -9.16 9.28 -11.50
N LEU A 70 -9.84 8.22 -11.93
CA LEU A 70 -10.17 7.98 -13.33
C LEU A 70 -11.40 8.77 -13.81
N GLN A 71 -12.29 9.18 -12.89
CA GLN A 71 -13.45 9.99 -13.21
C GLN A 71 -13.03 11.43 -13.53
N GLU A 72 -12.13 11.97 -12.71
CA GLU A 72 -11.58 13.32 -12.93
C GLU A 72 -10.33 13.35 -13.81
N ASN A 73 -9.71 12.19 -14.06
CA ASN A 73 -8.42 12.03 -14.71
C ASN A 73 -7.32 12.90 -14.06
N LYS A 74 -7.29 12.91 -12.72
CA LYS A 74 -6.36 13.71 -11.91
C LYS A 74 -5.54 12.85 -10.97
N LYS A 75 -4.31 13.26 -10.72
CA LYS A 75 -3.47 12.66 -9.67
C LYS A 75 -3.95 13.11 -8.30
N ILE A 76 -4.02 12.16 -7.37
CA ILE A 76 -4.39 12.42 -5.98
C ILE A 76 -3.11 12.70 -5.19
N THR A 77 -2.99 13.92 -4.67
CA THR A 77 -1.82 14.39 -3.92
C THR A 77 -2.04 14.46 -2.41
N GLU A 78 -3.30 14.44 -1.98
CA GLU A 78 -3.70 14.57 -0.57
C GLU A 78 -4.14 13.21 -0.02
N ALA A 79 -3.32 12.18 -0.16
CA ALA A 79 -3.59 10.86 0.40
C ALA A 79 -2.65 10.56 1.56
N THR A 80 -3.18 9.94 2.63
CA THR A 80 -2.33 9.35 3.66
C THR A 80 -2.00 7.93 3.24
N VAL A 81 -0.76 7.70 2.80
CA VAL A 81 -0.32 6.40 2.30
C VAL A 81 0.57 5.72 3.32
N THR A 82 0.24 4.48 3.65
CA THR A 82 1.00 3.63 4.56
C THR A 82 1.33 2.32 3.89
N LEU A 83 2.59 1.95 3.89
CA LEU A 83 3.05 0.62 3.52
C LEU A 83 3.33 -0.18 4.78
N ARG A 84 2.71 -1.36 4.87
CA ARG A 84 3.02 -2.38 5.87
C ARG A 84 3.78 -3.48 5.18
N ILE A 85 4.80 -4.03 5.83
CA ILE A 85 5.59 -5.12 5.26
C ILE A 85 5.49 -6.29 6.21
N LEU A 86 4.84 -7.35 5.76
CA LEU A 86 4.68 -8.60 6.48
C LEU A 86 5.67 -9.60 5.88
N GLY A 87 6.79 -9.83 6.55
CA GLY A 87 7.67 -10.94 6.18
C GLY A 87 6.98 -12.27 6.51
N HIS A 88 7.08 -13.26 5.61
CA HIS A 88 6.77 -14.63 6.01
C HIS A 88 7.74 -15.03 7.14
N ASP A 89 7.19 -15.48 8.26
CA ASP A 89 7.93 -16.00 9.43
C ASP A 89 8.92 -15.03 10.11
N MET A 90 8.71 -13.72 9.94
CA MET A 90 9.42 -12.76 10.79
C MET A 90 8.58 -12.53 12.05
N THR A 91 9.10 -12.95 13.21
CA THR A 91 8.76 -12.30 14.49
C THR A 91 9.24 -10.86 14.41
N MET A 92 8.44 -10.00 13.76
CA MET A 92 8.61 -8.56 13.88
C MET A 92 8.24 -8.20 15.32
N PRO A 93 9.12 -7.55 16.10
CA PRO A 93 8.82 -7.22 17.48
C PRO A 93 7.57 -6.34 17.61
N GLU A 94 7.20 -5.59 16.55
CA GLU A 94 6.00 -4.75 16.45
C GLU A 94 5.58 -4.64 14.96
N GLU A 95 4.30 -4.43 14.64
CA GLU A 95 3.85 -4.13 13.27
C GLU A 95 4.57 -2.86 12.76
N LEU A 96 5.49 -3.01 11.81
CA LEU A 96 6.19 -1.85 11.25
C LEU A 96 5.31 -1.14 10.22
N LEU A 97 4.83 0.05 10.59
CA LEU A 97 4.10 0.97 9.73
C LEU A 97 5.07 1.96 9.09
N PHE A 98 5.13 1.98 7.76
CA PHE A 98 5.93 2.93 7.02
C PHE A 98 5.01 3.95 6.36
N PRO A 99 4.82 5.15 6.95
CA PRO A 99 4.13 6.23 6.26
C PRO A 99 5.00 6.67 5.08
N LEU A 100 4.40 6.82 3.91
CA LEU A 100 5.09 7.39 2.76
C LEU A 100 4.91 8.90 2.81
N VAL A 101 5.98 9.64 2.50
CA VAL A 101 5.95 11.10 2.40
C VAL A 101 5.89 11.52 0.93
N ASN A 102 5.38 12.72 0.66
CA ASN A 102 5.40 13.28 -0.69
C ASN A 102 6.85 13.38 -1.19
N GLY A 103 7.14 12.79 -2.36
CA GLY A 103 8.44 12.82 -3.00
C GLY A 103 8.85 14.23 -3.41
N GLU A 104 10.14 14.54 -3.23
CA GLU A 104 10.71 15.88 -3.49
C GLU A 104 10.61 16.27 -4.98
N ASP A 105 10.74 15.32 -5.89
CA ASP A 105 10.84 15.59 -7.33
C ASP A 105 9.48 15.68 -8.05
N SER A 106 8.34 15.39 -7.38
CA SER A 106 7.06 15.42 -8.10
C SER A 106 5.80 15.85 -7.36
N LYS A 107 5.76 15.97 -6.01
CA LYS A 107 4.51 16.17 -5.22
C LYS A 107 3.37 15.17 -5.54
N THR A 108 3.63 14.16 -6.37
CA THR A 108 2.62 13.23 -6.91
C THR A 108 3.00 11.77 -6.67
N SER A 109 4.19 11.56 -6.14
CA SER A 109 4.74 10.30 -5.70
C SER A 109 4.84 10.28 -4.18
N PHE A 110 4.61 9.11 -3.62
CA PHE A 110 4.80 8.82 -2.20
C PHE A 110 6.04 7.92 -2.06
N GLU A 111 7.03 8.30 -1.25
CA GLU A 111 8.34 7.64 -1.21
C GLU A 111 8.78 7.27 0.21
N ALA A 112 9.53 6.17 0.35
CA ALA A 112 10.35 5.89 1.51
C ALA A 112 11.44 4.83 1.22
N THR A 113 12.45 4.80 2.10
CA THR A 113 13.65 3.96 1.96
C THR A 113 13.96 3.24 3.27
N LYS A 114 14.11 1.90 3.27
CA LYS A 114 14.42 1.14 4.49
C LYS A 114 15.25 -0.12 4.27
N THR A 115 16.05 -0.46 5.28
CA THR A 115 16.78 -1.74 5.43
C THR A 115 15.99 -2.68 6.34
N PHE A 116 15.88 -3.95 5.97
CA PHE A 116 15.07 -4.94 6.67
C PHE A 116 15.94 -5.95 7.43
N PRO A 117 15.44 -6.55 8.53
CA PRO A 117 16.18 -7.58 9.24
C PRO A 117 16.49 -8.76 8.33
N THR A 118 17.73 -9.27 8.45
CA THR A 118 18.23 -10.41 7.68
C THR A 118 17.62 -11.71 8.21
N CYS A 119 16.76 -12.34 7.42
CA CYS A 119 16.28 -13.69 7.70
C CYS A 119 17.25 -14.76 7.13
N THR A 120 17.39 -15.89 7.83
CA THR A 120 18.40 -16.94 7.58
C THR A 120 17.95 -18.03 6.60
N GLU A 121 16.68 -18.01 6.18
CA GLU A 121 16.06 -19.05 5.35
C GLU A 121 16.49 -19.06 3.87
N LYS A 122 16.15 -20.14 3.16
CA LYS A 122 16.50 -20.37 1.74
C LYS A 122 15.64 -19.57 0.75
N LEU A 123 14.40 -19.24 1.11
CA LEU A 123 13.49 -18.42 0.30
C LEU A 123 12.78 -17.43 1.23
N MET A 124 13.04 -16.14 1.04
CA MET A 124 12.44 -15.08 1.85
C MET A 124 11.33 -14.42 1.02
N ILE A 125 10.08 -14.48 1.48
CA ILE A 125 8.96 -13.77 0.84
C ILE A 125 8.52 -12.62 1.74
N TRP A 126 8.50 -11.40 1.19
CA TRP A 126 7.89 -10.23 1.81
C TRP A 126 6.54 -9.95 1.18
N ARG A 127 5.51 -9.86 2.01
CA ARG A 127 4.20 -9.38 1.62
C ARG A 127 4.08 -7.90 1.96
N LEU A 128 4.08 -7.06 0.93
CA LEU A 128 3.77 -5.66 1.04
C LEU A 128 2.26 -5.47 1.10
N TYR A 129 1.76 -4.75 2.08
CA TYR A 129 0.37 -4.35 2.23
C TYR A 129 0.29 -2.82 2.18
N LEU A 130 -0.14 -2.28 1.04
CA LEU A 130 -0.26 -0.84 0.82
C LEU A 130 -1.69 -0.42 1.15
N THR A 131 -1.82 0.62 1.97
CA THR A 131 -3.09 1.28 2.29
C THR A 131 -2.97 2.75 1.99
N ALA A 132 -3.93 3.33 1.27
CA ALA A 132 -4.05 4.77 1.10
C ALA A 132 -5.43 5.23 1.56
N THR A 133 -5.46 6.25 2.41
CA THR A 133 -6.70 6.91 2.83
C THR A 133 -6.81 8.23 2.06
N LEU A 134 -7.84 8.36 1.25
CA LEU A 134 -8.13 9.53 0.43
C LEU A 134 -8.83 10.63 1.27
N PRO A 135 -8.91 11.90 0.79
CA PRO A 135 -9.55 12.99 1.53
C PRO A 135 -11.03 12.75 1.88
N ASP A 136 -11.74 11.99 1.04
CA ASP A 136 -13.13 11.60 1.22
C ASP A 136 -13.32 10.42 2.19
N SER A 137 -12.25 10.01 2.89
CA SER A 137 -12.19 8.82 3.74
C SER A 137 -12.34 7.48 3.00
N THR A 138 -12.25 7.47 1.66
CA THR A 138 -12.14 6.23 0.91
C THR A 138 -10.78 5.57 1.20
N ILE A 139 -10.80 4.27 1.48
CA ILE A 139 -9.61 3.48 1.81
C ILE A 139 -9.28 2.55 0.65
N LEU A 140 -8.13 2.77 0.03
CA LEU A 140 -7.57 1.94 -1.04
C LEU A 140 -6.59 0.93 -0.45
N LYS A 141 -6.74 -0.36 -0.78
CA LYS A 141 -5.90 -1.46 -0.27
C LYS A 141 -5.35 -2.30 -1.41
N THR A 142 -4.08 -2.71 -1.32
CA THR A 142 -3.50 -3.73 -2.21
C THR A 142 -2.38 -4.51 -1.53
N THR A 143 -2.07 -5.68 -2.07
CA THR A 143 -0.99 -6.56 -1.59
C THR A 143 -0.07 -7.03 -2.70
N PHE A 144 1.23 -7.01 -2.42
CA PHE A 144 2.26 -7.56 -3.32
C PHE A 144 3.13 -8.57 -2.58
N ASP A 145 3.35 -9.73 -3.19
CA ASP A 145 4.31 -10.71 -2.68
C ASP A 145 5.62 -10.57 -3.45
N LEU A 146 6.73 -10.43 -2.71
CA LEU A 146 8.07 -10.17 -3.23
C LEU A 146 9.03 -11.24 -2.73
N GLN A 147 9.75 -11.87 -3.65
CA GLN A 147 10.84 -12.78 -3.30
C GLN A 147 12.12 -11.97 -3.06
N VAL A 148 12.74 -12.18 -1.92
CA VAL A 148 13.93 -11.49 -1.47
C VAL A 148 15.12 -12.41 -1.65
N VAL A 149 16.13 -11.92 -2.35
CA VAL A 149 17.35 -12.68 -2.62
C VAL A 149 18.19 -12.75 -1.35
N LYS A 150 18.62 -13.96 -1.01
CA LYS A 150 19.50 -14.19 0.13
C LYS A 150 20.79 -13.37 -0.05
N PRO A 151 21.24 -12.63 0.98
CA PRO A 151 22.50 -11.92 0.89
C PRO A 151 23.64 -12.92 0.68
N LYS A 152 24.44 -12.71 -0.37
CA LYS A 152 25.73 -13.38 -0.52
C LYS A 152 26.68 -12.72 0.46
N LEU A 153 26.93 -13.37 1.60
CA LEU A 153 28.01 -12.98 2.50
C LEU A 153 29.31 -13.04 1.68
N LYS A 154 29.95 -11.88 1.47
CA LYS A 154 31.34 -11.85 1.00
C LYS A 154 32.19 -12.36 2.16
N ILE A 155 32.68 -13.58 2.03
CA ILE A 155 33.71 -14.17 2.90
C ILE A 155 35.06 -13.61 2.45
#